data_AF-A0A975AC84-F1
#
_entry.id   AF-A0A975AC84-F1
#
_cell.length_a   1.000
_cell.length_b   1.000
_cell.length_c   1.000
_cell.angle_alpha   90.00
_cell.angle_beta   90.00
_cell.angle_gamma   90.00
#
_symmetry.space_group_name_H-M   'P 1'
#
loop_
_entity.id
_entity.type
_entity.pdbx_description
1 polymer ?
#
loop_
_entity_poly.entity_id
_entity_poly.type
_entity_poly.pdbx_seq_one_letter_code
_entity_poly.pdbx_strand_id
1 'polypeptide(L)'
;MHHRIRPIRSAAVVLSTVALGAGVLAAPPASADPSPALRAAKAATSTDSTPSTIAAEWLAGELTNGLMVGDGGPDFGLTIDTGMALSTVRGQGDVNVAITTALEARIGEYVGDGTKESYAGPLAKAAAYAKVAKQNPTNYGGVNLITRLEERTANVPADPAAEPQAAAIAGRISDKSEFGSYANVVGQSYAVRALSQARSTEAAAARDFLLKQQCASGFFRASFEKADAPNQSCTEGAPGSEADPDATALAVINLVESDDKTPAVTAALDKARAWLVDRQRGSGAFRAAAPISKINTNSTAIAGFALGLLKERDAALKAALWVRKNQPVDKYRCRTALTKDTGAVAYRRDRVKASATTGIPTEARDEWRRATAQAVLGLQFAPASKDKLEVVSVRKSARAGERVQFRVFGLAPSESACLQVKGDFVRVKGKRSGDKIVRKLQLPAGNQRRVGLVKTSDDEARTSLRVRN
;
A
#
# COMPACT_ATOMS: atom_id res chain seq x y z
N MET A 1 14.05 -8.26 -57.54
CA MET A 1 13.32 -9.12 -58.50
C MET A 1 12.16 -9.76 -57.74
N HIS A 2 10.97 -9.13 -57.73
CA HIS A 2 9.81 -9.50 -58.55
C HIS A 2 9.40 -10.98 -58.47
N HIS A 3 8.39 -11.29 -57.65
CA HIS A 3 7.13 -11.97 -57.97
C HIS A 3 6.32 -12.12 -56.66
N ARG A 4 5.15 -11.48 -56.47
CA ARG A 4 3.78 -11.82 -56.97
C ARG A 4 3.43 -13.31 -56.77
N ILE A 5 2.25 -13.79 -56.37
CA ILE A 5 0.97 -13.31 -55.78
C ILE A 5 0.05 -14.58 -55.84
N ARG A 6 -0.74 -14.87 -54.77
CA ARG A 6 -2.07 -15.58 -54.74
C ARG A 6 -2.17 -17.11 -55.04
N PRO A 7 -3.36 -17.77 -54.84
CA PRO A 7 -4.28 -17.76 -53.69
C PRO A 7 -4.99 -19.13 -53.37
N ILE A 8 -5.75 -19.17 -52.27
CA ILE A 8 -7.05 -19.85 -52.00
C ILE A 8 -7.24 -21.33 -52.44
N ARG A 9 -7.62 -22.20 -51.48
CA ARG A 9 -8.81 -23.06 -51.61
C ARG A 9 -9.48 -23.34 -50.26
N SER A 10 -10.74 -22.97 -50.21
CA SER A 10 -11.72 -23.19 -49.15
C SER A 10 -12.10 -24.67 -49.00
N ALA A 11 -12.44 -25.09 -47.79
CA ALA A 11 -13.43 -26.14 -47.57
C ALA A 11 -14.19 -25.83 -46.27
N ALA A 12 -15.45 -25.45 -46.43
CA ALA A 12 -16.44 -25.40 -45.36
C ALA A 12 -16.99 -26.82 -45.15
N VAL A 13 -17.08 -27.26 -43.90
CA VAL A 13 -18.02 -28.31 -43.49
C VAL A 13 -18.78 -27.79 -42.27
N VAL A 14 -20.08 -27.97 -42.36
CA VAL A 14 -21.13 -27.36 -41.57
C VAL A 14 -21.69 -28.39 -40.58
N LEU A 15 -21.94 -27.90 -39.35
CA LEU A 15 -22.88 -28.34 -38.32
C LEU A 15 -22.80 -29.77 -37.74
N SER A 16 -22.55 -29.81 -36.43
CA SER A 16 -23.31 -30.65 -35.50
C SER A 16 -23.48 -29.90 -34.17
N THR A 17 -24.69 -29.39 -33.96
CA THR A 17 -25.17 -28.76 -32.73
C THR A 17 -25.38 -29.79 -31.63
N VAL A 18 -24.63 -29.67 -30.54
CA VAL A 18 -25.04 -30.22 -29.23
C VAL A 18 -25.12 -29.05 -28.27
N ALA A 19 -26.35 -28.66 -27.95
CA ALA A 19 -26.66 -27.73 -26.88
C ALA A 19 -26.48 -28.43 -25.54
N LEU A 20 -25.41 -28.07 -24.81
CA LEU A 20 -25.31 -28.30 -23.38
C LEU A 20 -25.37 -26.94 -22.70
N GLY A 21 -26.59 -26.57 -22.31
CA GLY A 21 -26.83 -25.48 -21.38
C GLY A 21 -26.25 -25.83 -20.02
N ALA A 22 -25.01 -25.43 -19.78
CA ALA A 22 -24.48 -25.28 -18.44
C ALA A 22 -24.74 -23.83 -18.02
N GLY A 23 -25.69 -23.66 -17.09
CA GLY A 23 -25.88 -22.39 -16.41
C GLY A 23 -24.56 -21.96 -15.78
N VAL A 24 -23.97 -20.91 -16.33
CA VAL A 24 -22.92 -20.17 -15.64
C VAL A 24 -23.59 -19.55 -14.43
N LEU A 25 -23.55 -20.27 -13.30
CA LEU A 25 -23.66 -19.64 -11.99
C LEU A 25 -22.53 -18.61 -11.97
N ALA A 26 -22.89 -17.34 -12.18
CA ALA A 26 -22.02 -16.22 -11.91
C ALA A 26 -21.65 -16.34 -10.44
N ALA A 27 -20.50 -16.96 -10.16
CA ALA A 27 -19.91 -16.93 -8.84
C ALA A 27 -19.79 -15.45 -8.48
N PRO A 28 -20.35 -15.01 -7.34
CA PRO A 28 -20.21 -13.62 -6.94
C PRO A 28 -18.71 -13.28 -6.96
N PRO A 29 -18.31 -12.11 -7.48
CA PRO A 29 -16.91 -11.75 -7.59
C PRO A 29 -16.28 -11.95 -6.21
N ALA A 30 -15.29 -12.84 -6.16
CA ALA A 30 -14.59 -13.19 -4.94
C ALA A 30 -13.82 -11.94 -4.48
N SER A 31 -14.49 -11.09 -3.71
CA SER A 31 -13.83 -10.01 -3.03
C SER A 31 -12.74 -10.63 -2.17
N ALA A 32 -11.51 -10.12 -2.29
CA ALA A 32 -10.46 -10.44 -1.34
C ALA A 32 -10.95 -9.97 0.03
N ASP A 33 -11.25 -10.94 0.87
CA ASP A 33 -11.70 -10.68 2.22
C ASP A 33 -10.47 -10.21 3.01
N PRO A 34 -10.53 -9.08 3.75
CA PRO A 34 -9.37 -8.58 4.46
C PRO A 34 -8.81 -9.66 5.40
N SER A 35 -7.49 -9.72 5.58
CA SER A 35 -6.86 -10.73 6.44
C SER A 35 -7.47 -10.69 7.86
N PRO A 36 -7.56 -11.83 8.57
CA PRO A 36 -8.06 -11.86 9.94
C PRO A 36 -7.34 -10.86 10.87
N ALA A 37 -6.03 -10.71 10.69
CA ALA A 37 -5.22 -9.74 11.43
C ALA A 37 -5.67 -8.30 11.18
N LEU A 38 -5.89 -7.93 9.91
CA LEU A 38 -6.39 -6.62 9.53
C LEU A 38 -7.83 -6.37 10.01
N ARG A 39 -8.71 -7.37 9.97
CA ARG A 39 -10.08 -7.28 10.53
C ARG A 39 -10.03 -7.01 12.03
N ALA A 40 -9.24 -7.78 12.76
CA ALA A 40 -9.07 -7.63 14.21
C ALA A 40 -8.49 -6.26 14.58
N ALA A 41 -7.57 -5.73 13.76
CA ALA A 41 -7.00 -4.40 13.95
C ALA A 41 -8.07 -3.29 13.80
N LYS A 42 -8.98 -3.41 12.82
CA LYS A 42 -10.03 -2.41 12.53
C LYS A 42 -11.22 -2.39 13.50
N ALA A 43 -11.55 -3.53 14.12
CA ALA A 43 -12.86 -3.74 14.77
C ALA A 43 -13.24 -2.83 15.97
N ALA A 44 -12.35 -1.99 16.49
CA ALA A 44 -12.62 -1.19 17.71
C ALA A 44 -12.73 0.33 17.50
N THR A 45 -12.57 0.83 16.28
CA THR A 45 -12.71 2.26 15.96
C THR A 45 -13.42 2.42 14.62
N SER A 46 -14.34 3.39 14.51
CA SER A 46 -14.93 3.75 13.22
C SER A 46 -13.83 4.33 12.31
N THR A 47 -13.39 3.55 11.33
CA THR A 47 -12.43 3.97 10.32
C THR A 47 -13.16 4.57 9.11
N ASP A 48 -12.53 5.55 8.48
CA ASP A 48 -12.93 6.12 7.21
C ASP A 48 -12.26 5.35 6.07
N SER A 49 -13.04 4.60 5.27
CA SER A 49 -12.51 3.87 4.13
C SER A 49 -12.24 4.75 2.91
N THR A 50 -12.89 5.92 2.82
CA THR A 50 -12.82 6.79 1.64
C THR A 50 -11.40 7.10 1.19
N PRO A 51 -10.45 7.54 2.05
CA PRO A 51 -9.10 7.85 1.59
C PRO A 51 -8.36 6.64 1.01
N SER A 52 -8.54 5.44 1.56
CA SER A 52 -7.97 4.21 0.97
C SER A 52 -8.67 3.81 -0.32
N THR A 53 -9.98 4.00 -0.43
CA THR A 53 -10.77 3.66 -1.63
C THR A 53 -10.37 4.53 -2.81
N ILE A 54 -10.33 5.85 -2.66
CA ILE A 54 -9.95 6.73 -3.77
C ILE A 54 -8.48 6.56 -4.18
N ALA A 55 -7.60 6.20 -3.24
CA ALA A 55 -6.20 5.86 -3.54
C ALA A 55 -6.10 4.57 -4.36
N ALA A 56 -6.90 3.55 -4.02
CA ALA A 56 -7.00 2.31 -4.77
C ALA A 56 -7.57 2.52 -6.18
N GLU A 57 -8.62 3.34 -6.31
CA GLU A 57 -9.19 3.71 -7.61
C GLU A 57 -8.18 4.43 -8.50
N TRP A 58 -7.40 5.37 -7.93
CA TRP A 58 -6.34 6.03 -8.67
C TRP A 58 -5.27 5.03 -9.13
N LEU A 59 -4.80 4.13 -8.26
CA LEU A 59 -3.83 3.09 -8.64
C LEU A 59 -4.35 2.15 -9.73
N ALA A 60 -5.62 1.75 -9.65
CA ALA A 60 -6.23 0.92 -10.68
C ALA A 60 -6.20 1.60 -12.06
N GLY A 61 -6.40 2.93 -12.09
CA GLY A 61 -6.28 3.74 -13.29
C GLY A 61 -4.84 3.93 -13.82
N GLU A 62 -3.82 3.63 -13.02
CA GLU A 62 -2.41 3.73 -13.42
C GLU A 62 -1.87 2.45 -14.07
N LEU A 63 -2.65 1.36 -14.05
CA LEU A 63 -2.26 0.08 -14.64
C LEU A 63 -2.42 0.11 -16.17
N THR A 64 -1.42 -0.42 -16.87
CA THR A 64 -1.49 -0.71 -18.31
C THR A 64 -1.60 -2.21 -18.47
N ASN A 65 -2.76 -2.70 -18.92
CA ASN A 65 -3.04 -4.12 -19.10
C ASN A 65 -2.73 -4.96 -17.85
N GLY A 66 -3.08 -4.45 -16.67
CA GLY A 66 -2.85 -5.13 -15.39
C GLY A 66 -1.45 -4.97 -14.79
N LEU A 67 -0.54 -4.25 -15.45
CA LEU A 67 0.83 -4.02 -14.94
C LEU A 67 1.09 -2.53 -14.68
N MET A 68 1.89 -2.25 -13.66
CA MET A 68 2.54 -0.96 -13.52
C MET A 68 3.68 -0.89 -14.53
N VAL A 69 3.71 0.17 -15.34
CA VAL A 69 4.71 0.36 -16.41
C VAL A 69 5.40 1.70 -16.22
N GLY A 70 6.72 1.67 -16.05
CA GLY A 70 7.60 2.84 -16.02
C GLY A 70 8.40 2.97 -17.31
N ASP A 71 9.37 3.88 -17.32
CA ASP A 71 10.19 4.17 -18.51
C ASP A 71 11.03 2.96 -18.96
N GLY A 72 11.40 2.08 -18.02
CA GLY A 72 12.13 0.83 -18.29
C GLY A 72 11.25 -0.36 -18.66
N GLY A 73 9.94 -0.17 -18.84
CA GLY A 73 8.98 -1.24 -19.07
C GLY A 73 8.20 -1.62 -17.79
N PRO A 74 7.63 -2.85 -17.73
CA PRO A 74 6.86 -3.29 -16.58
C PRO A 74 7.67 -3.31 -15.28
N ASP A 75 7.12 -2.73 -14.23
CA ASP A 75 7.61 -2.86 -12.86
C ASP A 75 6.77 -3.92 -12.13
N PHE A 76 7.23 -5.16 -12.17
CA PHE A 76 6.56 -6.28 -11.52
C PHE A 76 6.54 -6.16 -9.99
N GLY A 77 7.58 -5.57 -9.39
CA GLY A 77 7.66 -5.36 -7.96
C GLY A 77 6.57 -4.40 -7.45
N LEU A 78 6.39 -3.28 -8.14
CA LEU A 78 5.34 -2.30 -7.87
C LEU A 78 3.95 -2.80 -8.28
N THR A 79 3.86 -3.61 -9.33
CA THR A 79 2.62 -4.32 -9.71
C THR A 79 2.15 -5.20 -8.55
N ILE A 80 3.04 -5.99 -7.95
CA ILE A 80 2.73 -6.82 -6.78
C ILE A 80 2.35 -5.97 -5.56
N ASP A 81 3.07 -4.88 -5.28
CA ASP A 81 2.71 -3.96 -4.18
C ASP A 81 1.30 -3.37 -4.39
N THR A 82 0.97 -3.02 -5.64
CA THR A 82 -0.35 -2.53 -6.01
C THR A 82 -1.41 -3.61 -5.78
N GLY A 83 -1.18 -4.83 -6.25
CA GLY A 83 -2.11 -5.93 -6.02
C GLY A 83 -2.34 -6.23 -4.54
N MET A 84 -1.26 -6.26 -3.74
CA MET A 84 -1.37 -6.42 -2.28
C MET A 84 -2.17 -5.28 -1.64
N ALA A 85 -1.94 -4.03 -2.06
CA ALA A 85 -2.68 -2.88 -1.58
C ALA A 85 -4.18 -2.95 -1.95
N LEU A 86 -4.49 -3.19 -3.22
CA LEU A 86 -5.85 -3.30 -3.73
C LEU A 86 -6.63 -4.44 -3.06
N SER A 87 -5.96 -5.54 -2.72
CA SER A 87 -6.57 -6.68 -2.01
C SER A 87 -7.10 -6.32 -0.61
N THR A 88 -6.70 -5.17 -0.06
CA THR A 88 -7.21 -4.67 1.24
C THR A 88 -8.44 -3.77 1.12
N VAL A 89 -8.82 -3.39 -0.11
CA VAL A 89 -9.91 -2.45 -0.40
C VAL A 89 -11.05 -3.19 -1.10
N ARG A 90 -12.28 -3.03 -0.58
CA ARG A 90 -13.47 -3.66 -1.18
C ARG A 90 -13.71 -3.11 -2.58
N GLY A 91 -14.18 -3.97 -3.49
CA GLY A 91 -14.50 -3.58 -4.87
C GLY A 91 -13.34 -3.64 -5.86
N GLN A 92 -12.14 -4.05 -5.44
CA GLN A 92 -10.94 -4.15 -6.30
C GLN A 92 -10.63 -5.60 -6.76
N GLY A 93 -11.63 -6.49 -6.70
CA GLY A 93 -11.46 -7.91 -7.05
C GLY A 93 -11.07 -8.09 -8.52
N ASP A 94 -11.83 -7.49 -9.44
CA ASP A 94 -11.60 -7.63 -10.89
C ASP A 94 -10.25 -7.03 -11.32
N VAL A 95 -9.85 -5.91 -10.70
CA VAL A 95 -8.52 -5.30 -10.95
C VAL A 95 -7.41 -6.23 -10.47
N ASN A 96 -7.56 -6.87 -9.32
CA ASN A 96 -6.59 -7.87 -8.85
C ASN A 96 -6.52 -9.09 -9.78
N VAL A 97 -7.65 -9.55 -10.32
CA VAL A 97 -7.66 -10.64 -11.32
C VAL A 97 -6.89 -10.23 -12.58
N ALA A 98 -7.06 -8.99 -13.05
CA ALA A 98 -6.28 -8.48 -14.18
C ALA A 98 -4.77 -8.42 -13.87
N ILE A 99 -4.40 -7.98 -12.66
CA ILE A 99 -3.01 -7.98 -12.19
C ILE A 99 -2.42 -9.39 -12.18
N THR A 100 -3.10 -10.36 -11.55
CA THR A 100 -2.59 -11.73 -11.47
C THR A 100 -2.46 -12.35 -12.85
N THR A 101 -3.45 -12.15 -13.73
CA THR A 101 -3.41 -12.67 -15.10
C THR A 101 -2.21 -12.14 -15.88
N ALA A 102 -1.95 -10.83 -15.80
CA ALA A 102 -0.82 -10.21 -16.48
C ALA A 102 0.53 -10.62 -15.88
N LEU A 103 0.59 -10.78 -14.55
CA LEU A 103 1.80 -11.17 -13.84
C LEU A 103 2.15 -12.66 -14.06
N GLU A 104 1.17 -13.57 -14.03
CA GLU A 104 1.38 -15.01 -14.24
C GLU A 104 2.04 -15.29 -15.58
N ALA A 105 1.53 -14.67 -16.65
CA ALA A 105 2.07 -14.84 -18.00
C ALA A 105 3.53 -14.41 -18.16
N ARG A 106 4.04 -13.58 -17.24
CA ARG A 106 5.36 -12.94 -17.32
C ARG A 106 6.21 -13.15 -16.07
N ILE A 107 5.83 -14.08 -15.19
CA ILE A 107 6.45 -14.21 -13.88
C ILE A 107 7.96 -14.50 -13.98
N GLY A 108 8.39 -15.25 -14.99
CA GLY A 108 9.81 -15.55 -15.24
C GLY A 108 10.67 -14.31 -15.47
N GLU A 109 10.12 -13.22 -15.99
CA GLU A 109 10.85 -11.95 -16.15
C GLU A 109 11.16 -11.27 -14.82
N TYR A 110 10.38 -11.57 -13.78
CA TYR A 110 10.56 -11.00 -12.46
C TYR A 110 11.38 -11.89 -11.53
N VAL A 111 11.11 -13.20 -11.54
CA VAL A 111 11.73 -14.16 -10.61
C VAL A 111 12.97 -14.85 -11.21
N GLY A 112 13.27 -14.60 -12.48
CA GLY A 112 14.32 -15.26 -13.24
C GLY A 112 13.89 -16.59 -13.85
N ASP A 113 14.68 -17.11 -14.79
CA ASP A 113 14.39 -18.32 -15.55
C ASP A 113 14.51 -19.65 -14.75
N GLY A 114 15.05 -19.60 -13.55
CA GLY A 114 15.27 -20.76 -12.67
C GLY A 114 16.53 -21.56 -13.00
N THR A 115 17.21 -21.26 -14.10
CA THR A 115 18.42 -21.96 -14.53
C THR A 115 19.67 -21.12 -14.30
N LYS A 116 19.74 -19.92 -14.87
CA LYS A 116 20.85 -18.97 -14.66
C LYS A 116 20.48 -17.95 -13.59
N GLU A 117 19.23 -17.47 -13.66
CA GLU A 117 18.72 -16.40 -12.81
C GLU A 117 17.56 -16.92 -11.96
N SER A 118 17.65 -16.75 -10.64
CA SER A 118 16.59 -17.13 -9.71
C SER A 118 16.67 -16.27 -8.46
N TYR A 119 15.78 -15.28 -8.37
CA TYR A 119 15.86 -14.24 -7.35
C TYR A 119 14.93 -14.55 -6.17
N ALA A 120 15.50 -14.75 -4.98
CA ALA A 120 14.80 -15.26 -3.81
C ALA A 120 13.77 -14.26 -3.25
N GLY A 121 14.13 -12.98 -3.17
CA GLY A 121 13.22 -11.92 -2.75
C GLY A 121 12.00 -11.80 -3.68
N PRO A 122 12.18 -11.66 -5.00
CA PRO A 122 11.11 -11.72 -5.99
C PRO A 122 10.25 -12.98 -5.92
N LEU A 123 10.83 -14.18 -5.82
CA LEU A 123 10.10 -15.44 -5.64
C LEU A 123 9.20 -15.38 -4.41
N ALA A 124 9.75 -14.97 -3.26
CA ALA A 124 9.03 -14.87 -2.01
C ALA A 124 7.88 -13.84 -2.06
N LYS A 125 8.14 -12.64 -2.61
CA LYS A 125 7.14 -11.58 -2.73
C LYS A 125 6.01 -12.00 -3.67
N ALA A 126 6.34 -12.63 -4.81
CA ALA A 126 5.35 -13.15 -5.75
C ALA A 126 4.52 -14.28 -5.13
N ALA A 127 5.15 -15.22 -4.41
CA ALA A 127 4.44 -16.30 -3.73
C ALA A 127 3.48 -15.80 -2.64
N ALA A 128 3.92 -14.81 -1.85
CA ALA A 128 3.08 -14.15 -0.86
C ALA A 128 1.87 -13.44 -1.52
N TYR A 129 2.10 -12.73 -2.62
CA TYR A 129 1.00 -12.09 -3.34
C TYR A 129 0.05 -13.09 -4.00
N ALA A 130 0.56 -14.17 -4.60
CA ALA A 130 -0.27 -15.22 -5.17
C ALA A 130 -1.25 -15.76 -4.12
N LYS A 131 -0.80 -16.00 -2.88
CA LYS A 131 -1.70 -16.38 -1.77
C LYS A 131 -2.71 -15.28 -1.41
N VAL A 132 -2.29 -14.02 -1.32
CA VAL A 132 -3.21 -12.88 -1.07
C VAL A 132 -4.30 -12.80 -2.14
N ALA A 133 -3.91 -12.99 -3.40
CA ALA A 133 -4.81 -12.99 -4.55
C ALA A 133 -5.55 -14.33 -4.75
N LYS A 134 -5.46 -15.25 -3.79
CA LYS A 134 -6.08 -16.59 -3.80
C LYS A 134 -5.67 -17.47 -5.00
N GLN A 135 -4.50 -17.22 -5.57
CA GLN A 135 -3.85 -18.06 -6.57
C GLN A 135 -2.97 -19.14 -5.93
N ASN A 136 -2.56 -20.13 -6.74
CA ASN A 136 -1.70 -21.21 -6.29
C ASN A 136 -0.20 -20.89 -6.52
N PRO A 137 0.60 -20.58 -5.48
CA PRO A 137 2.03 -20.30 -5.66
C PRO A 137 2.85 -21.52 -6.09
N THR A 138 2.33 -22.75 -5.98
CA THR A 138 3.03 -23.96 -6.47
C THR A 138 2.82 -24.20 -7.96
N ASN A 139 1.94 -23.44 -8.61
CA ASN A 139 1.73 -23.44 -10.04
C ASN A 139 1.24 -22.05 -10.49
N TYR A 140 2.17 -21.10 -10.55
CA TYR A 140 1.90 -19.71 -10.91
C TYR A 140 2.58 -19.40 -12.24
N GLY A 141 1.79 -19.26 -13.32
CA GLY A 141 2.36 -19.13 -14.67
C GLY A 141 3.23 -20.32 -15.10
N GLY A 142 2.92 -21.54 -14.62
CA GLY A 142 3.73 -22.74 -14.86
C GLY A 142 4.98 -22.87 -13.98
N VAL A 143 5.21 -21.93 -13.04
CA VAL A 143 6.34 -21.94 -12.12
C VAL A 143 5.88 -22.34 -10.71
N ASN A 144 6.60 -23.27 -10.09
CA ASN A 144 6.46 -23.53 -8.66
C ASN A 144 7.35 -22.55 -7.88
N LEU A 145 6.75 -21.44 -7.45
CA LEU A 145 7.46 -20.37 -6.73
C LEU A 145 7.98 -20.84 -5.38
N ILE A 146 7.25 -21.74 -4.71
CA ILE A 146 7.63 -22.27 -3.40
C ILE A 146 8.86 -23.16 -3.51
N THR A 147 8.86 -24.14 -4.42
CA THR A 147 10.02 -25.02 -4.61
C THR A 147 11.26 -24.25 -5.03
N ARG A 148 11.13 -23.27 -5.93
CA ARG A 148 12.28 -22.41 -6.29
C ARG A 148 12.76 -21.55 -5.12
N LEU A 149 11.87 -21.10 -4.23
CA LEU A 149 12.25 -20.36 -3.04
C LEU A 149 12.95 -21.26 -2.01
N GLU A 150 12.50 -22.50 -1.84
CA GLU A 150 13.16 -23.52 -1.01
C GLU A 150 14.59 -23.76 -1.51
N GLU A 151 14.78 -23.93 -2.82
CA GLU A 151 16.12 -24.05 -3.44
C GLU A 151 17.00 -22.81 -3.24
N ARG A 152 16.42 -21.65 -2.95
CA ARG A 152 17.12 -20.39 -2.65
C ARG A 152 17.33 -20.16 -1.15
N THR A 153 16.82 -21.05 -0.30
CA THR A 153 16.94 -20.98 1.15
C THR A 153 18.02 -21.95 1.61
N ALA A 154 19.00 -21.47 2.37
CA ALA A 154 20.08 -22.31 2.84
C ALA A 154 19.55 -23.39 3.82
N ASN A 155 19.86 -24.65 3.56
CA ASN A 155 19.44 -25.77 4.40
C ASN A 155 20.11 -25.73 5.77
N VAL A 156 19.47 -26.36 6.75
CA VAL A 156 20.14 -26.73 8.01
C VAL A 156 21.09 -27.91 7.74
N PRO A 157 22.40 -27.80 8.04
CA PRO A 157 23.33 -28.92 7.83
C PRO A 157 23.03 -30.06 8.80
N ALA A 158 23.38 -31.29 8.40
CA ALA A 158 23.16 -32.49 9.20
C ALA A 158 24.01 -32.50 10.49
N ASP A 159 25.24 -31.96 10.42
CA ASP A 159 26.12 -31.75 11.56
C ASP A 159 26.55 -30.28 11.64
N PRO A 160 25.82 -29.45 12.41
CA PRO A 160 26.15 -28.04 12.59
C PRO A 160 27.54 -27.78 13.21
N ALA A 161 28.11 -28.73 13.94
CA ALA A 161 29.43 -28.58 14.54
C ALA A 161 30.55 -28.83 13.52
N ALA A 162 30.34 -29.78 12.60
CA ALA A 162 31.25 -30.03 11.49
C ALA A 162 31.13 -28.97 10.37
N GLU A 163 29.94 -28.38 10.19
CA GLU A 163 29.66 -27.39 9.14
C GLU A 163 29.22 -26.02 9.72
N PRO A 164 30.08 -25.34 10.51
CA PRO A 164 29.68 -24.15 11.25
C PRO A 164 29.26 -23.00 10.34
N GLN A 165 29.84 -22.87 9.14
CA GLN A 165 29.44 -21.83 8.20
C GLN A 165 28.05 -22.08 7.61
N ALA A 166 27.74 -23.32 7.21
CA ALA A 166 26.41 -23.69 6.74
C ALA A 166 25.37 -23.49 7.85
N ALA A 167 25.70 -23.87 9.08
CA ALA A 167 24.86 -23.65 10.25
C ALA A 167 24.62 -22.15 10.54
N ALA A 168 25.64 -21.30 10.34
CA ALA A 168 25.51 -19.86 10.54
C ALA A 168 24.48 -19.23 9.59
N ILE A 169 24.48 -19.66 8.32
CA ILE A 169 23.58 -19.15 7.28
C ILE A 169 22.30 -19.96 7.09
N ALA A 170 22.07 -21.05 7.84
CA ALA A 170 20.85 -21.85 7.71
C ALA A 170 19.59 -20.95 7.77
N GLY A 171 18.68 -21.14 6.80
CA GLY A 171 17.48 -20.34 6.58
C GLY A 171 17.67 -19.04 5.80
N ARG A 172 18.91 -18.61 5.52
CA ARG A 172 19.19 -17.40 4.74
C ARG A 172 18.77 -17.62 3.29
N ILE A 173 18.00 -16.67 2.75
CA ILE A 173 17.74 -16.64 1.31
C ILE A 173 18.93 -16.05 0.54
N SER A 174 19.16 -16.56 -0.67
CA SER A 174 20.19 -16.05 -1.59
C SER A 174 19.75 -16.22 -3.04
N ASP A 175 20.21 -15.35 -3.92
CA ASP A 175 19.86 -15.41 -5.35
C ASP A 175 20.80 -16.35 -6.10
N LYS A 176 20.28 -16.99 -7.14
CA LYS A 176 21.10 -17.46 -8.27
C LYS A 176 21.21 -16.31 -9.25
N SER A 177 22.40 -15.77 -9.46
CA SER A 177 22.61 -14.75 -10.47
C SER A 177 24.09 -14.61 -10.81
N GLU A 178 24.39 -14.31 -12.06
CA GLU A 178 25.75 -13.92 -12.49
C GLU A 178 26.20 -12.60 -11.84
N PHE A 179 25.24 -11.80 -11.34
CA PHE A 179 25.50 -10.50 -10.70
C PHE A 179 25.62 -10.59 -9.17
N GLY A 180 25.59 -11.80 -8.60
CA GLY A 180 25.63 -12.03 -7.16
C GLY A 180 24.25 -11.92 -6.49
N SER A 181 24.23 -11.93 -5.16
CA SER A 181 22.97 -11.89 -4.41
C SER A 181 22.63 -10.50 -3.87
N TYR A 182 21.39 -10.10 -4.10
CA TYR A 182 20.73 -8.88 -3.63
C TYR A 182 19.76 -9.16 -2.47
N ALA A 183 19.78 -10.39 -1.94
CA ALA A 183 18.96 -10.81 -0.81
C ALA A 183 19.19 -9.93 0.42
N ASN A 184 18.10 -9.57 1.09
CA ASN A 184 18.08 -8.67 2.23
C ASN A 184 16.91 -9.01 3.16
N VAL A 185 16.79 -8.29 4.28
CA VAL A 185 15.77 -8.56 5.30
C VAL A 185 14.35 -8.44 4.77
N VAL A 186 14.09 -7.54 3.82
CA VAL A 186 12.76 -7.42 3.20
C VAL A 186 12.41 -8.68 2.42
N GLY A 187 13.33 -9.17 1.58
CA GLY A 187 13.15 -10.44 0.86
C GLY A 187 12.96 -11.62 1.82
N GLN A 188 13.78 -11.71 2.88
CA GLN A 188 13.67 -12.77 3.89
C GLN A 188 12.34 -12.72 4.63
N SER A 189 11.83 -11.52 4.92
CA SER A 189 10.53 -11.33 5.55
C SER A 189 9.41 -11.94 4.70
N TYR A 190 9.40 -11.65 3.40
CA TYR A 190 8.47 -12.31 2.49
C TYR A 190 8.70 -13.82 2.40
N ALA A 191 9.95 -14.30 2.47
CA ALA A 191 10.26 -15.72 2.40
C ALA A 191 9.68 -16.48 3.59
N VAL A 192 9.82 -15.93 4.81
CA VAL A 192 9.20 -16.47 6.02
C VAL A 192 7.68 -16.58 5.84
N ARG A 193 7.03 -15.52 5.35
CA ARG A 193 5.58 -15.56 5.09
C ARG A 193 5.22 -16.64 4.07
N ALA A 194 5.87 -16.63 2.91
CA ALA A 194 5.55 -17.54 1.81
C ALA A 194 5.76 -19.02 2.19
N LEU A 195 6.92 -19.34 2.80
CA LEU A 195 7.26 -20.69 3.23
C LEU A 195 6.34 -21.18 4.35
N SER A 196 6.02 -20.33 5.32
CA SER A 196 5.08 -20.68 6.42
C SER A 196 3.68 -20.95 5.89
N GLN A 197 3.16 -20.10 4.99
CA GLN A 197 1.85 -20.28 4.37
C GLN A 197 1.79 -21.50 3.45
N ALA A 198 2.93 -21.92 2.89
CA ALA A 198 3.08 -23.16 2.13
C ALA A 198 3.30 -24.39 3.02
N ARG A 199 3.50 -24.22 4.33
CA ARG A 199 3.88 -25.29 5.27
C ARG A 199 5.17 -26.02 4.83
N SER A 200 6.11 -25.27 4.27
CA SER A 200 7.42 -25.77 3.88
C SER A 200 8.24 -26.20 5.11
N THR A 201 9.09 -27.22 4.94
CA THR A 201 10.06 -27.63 5.97
C THR A 201 11.12 -26.55 6.23
N GLU A 202 11.38 -25.66 5.26
CA GLU A 202 12.33 -24.55 5.40
C GLU A 202 11.77 -23.36 6.18
N ALA A 203 10.46 -23.34 6.47
CA ALA A 203 9.80 -22.20 7.11
C ALA A 203 10.42 -21.85 8.48
N ALA A 204 10.75 -22.87 9.28
CA ALA A 204 11.33 -22.67 10.60
C ALA A 204 12.75 -22.09 10.51
N ALA A 205 13.60 -22.64 9.65
CA ALA A 205 14.96 -22.14 9.44
C ALA A 205 14.95 -20.71 8.90
N ALA A 206 14.11 -20.42 7.89
CA ALA A 206 13.97 -19.09 7.32
C ALA A 206 13.51 -18.06 8.36
N ARG A 207 12.59 -18.43 9.24
CA ARG A 207 12.13 -17.58 10.35
C ARG A 207 13.26 -17.33 11.33
N ASP A 208 13.96 -18.38 11.77
CA ASP A 208 15.02 -18.25 12.75
C ASP A 208 16.17 -17.38 12.22
N PHE A 209 16.48 -17.50 10.92
CA PHE A 209 17.42 -16.58 10.26
C PHE A 209 16.93 -15.13 10.25
N LEU A 210 15.64 -14.89 9.95
CA LEU A 210 15.06 -13.54 10.02
C LEU A 210 15.17 -12.97 11.44
N LEU A 211 14.86 -13.77 12.47
CA LEU A 211 14.92 -13.33 13.87
C LEU A 211 16.35 -12.96 14.30
N LYS A 212 17.39 -13.63 13.76
CA LYS A 212 18.79 -13.22 13.95
C LYS A 212 19.05 -11.80 13.43
N GLN A 213 18.27 -11.30 12.47
CA GLN A 213 18.44 -9.94 11.90
C GLN A 213 17.82 -8.84 12.77
N GLN A 214 17.10 -9.21 13.83
CA GLN A 214 16.61 -8.24 14.82
C GLN A 214 17.72 -7.87 15.80
N CYS A 215 17.93 -6.57 15.97
CA CYS A 215 18.93 -6.01 16.88
C CYS A 215 18.38 -5.92 18.31
N ALA A 216 19.25 -5.67 19.29
CA ALA A 216 18.88 -5.70 20.72
C ALA A 216 17.72 -4.74 21.05
N SER A 217 17.72 -3.54 20.48
CA SER A 217 16.67 -2.52 20.62
C SER A 217 15.37 -2.84 19.86
N GLY A 218 15.31 -3.94 19.10
CA GLY A 218 14.08 -4.45 18.49
C GLY A 218 13.85 -4.10 17.02
N PHE A 219 14.66 -3.22 16.43
CA PHE A 219 14.61 -2.97 14.99
C PHE A 219 15.25 -4.11 14.20
N PHE A 220 14.89 -4.22 12.94
CA PHE A 220 15.59 -5.05 11.97
C PHE A 220 16.50 -4.17 11.11
N ARG A 221 17.70 -4.67 10.81
CA ARG A 221 18.59 -4.06 9.81
C ARG A 221 18.04 -4.25 8.39
N ALA A 222 18.58 -3.53 7.42
CA ALA A 222 18.18 -3.70 6.01
C ALA A 222 18.93 -4.87 5.34
N SER A 223 20.25 -4.84 5.39
CA SER A 223 21.14 -5.79 4.71
C SER A 223 21.59 -6.89 5.64
N PHE A 224 21.93 -8.05 5.07
CA PHE A 224 22.64 -9.09 5.83
C PHE A 224 24.13 -8.77 5.93
N GLU A 225 24.80 -9.43 6.87
CA GLU A 225 26.24 -9.63 6.76
C GLU A 225 26.62 -10.34 5.46
N LYS A 226 27.91 -10.31 5.11
CA LYS A 226 28.44 -11.21 4.08
C LYS A 226 28.17 -12.67 4.47
N ALA A 227 27.94 -13.52 3.48
CA ALA A 227 27.53 -14.91 3.72
C ALA A 227 28.63 -15.76 4.36
N ASP A 228 29.89 -15.35 4.24
CA ASP A 228 31.07 -15.97 4.87
C ASP A 228 31.39 -15.41 6.27
N ALA A 229 30.63 -14.40 6.74
CA ALA A 229 30.81 -13.88 8.08
C ALA A 229 30.38 -14.95 9.11
N PRO A 230 31.17 -15.19 10.17
CA PRO A 230 30.87 -16.22 11.15
C PRO A 230 29.64 -15.87 12.00
N ASN A 231 29.39 -14.58 12.25
CA ASN A 231 28.19 -14.10 12.92
C ASN A 231 27.21 -13.50 11.91
N GLN A 232 26.05 -14.13 11.76
CA GLN A 232 24.96 -13.67 10.89
C GLN A 232 23.92 -12.83 11.62
N SER A 233 24.07 -12.63 12.94
CA SER A 233 23.11 -11.88 13.76
C SER A 233 23.35 -10.37 13.66
N CYS A 234 22.29 -9.59 13.84
CA CYS A 234 22.45 -8.14 13.96
C CYS A 234 23.31 -7.80 15.18
N THR A 235 24.31 -6.96 14.96
CA THR A 235 25.15 -6.40 16.03
C THR A 235 24.89 -4.90 16.10
N GLU A 236 24.06 -4.48 17.04
CA GLU A 236 23.68 -3.07 17.17
C GLU A 236 24.90 -2.16 17.38
N GLY A 237 24.97 -1.07 16.62
CA GLY A 237 26.12 -0.15 16.63
C GLY A 237 27.26 -0.55 15.69
N ALA A 238 27.22 -1.74 15.08
CA ALA A 238 28.17 -2.12 14.04
C ALA A 238 27.75 -1.55 12.66
N PRO A 239 28.71 -1.18 11.78
CA PRO A 239 28.42 -0.83 10.40
C PRO A 239 27.63 -1.94 9.68
N GLY A 240 26.60 -1.58 8.91
CA GLY A 240 25.73 -2.54 8.22
C GLY A 240 24.60 -3.11 9.09
N SER A 241 24.54 -2.74 10.37
CA SER A 241 23.48 -3.08 11.32
C SER A 241 22.67 -1.85 11.75
N GLU A 242 22.63 -0.82 10.91
CA GLU A 242 21.85 0.39 11.16
C GLU A 242 20.35 0.10 11.12
N ALA A 243 19.60 0.88 11.91
CA ALA A 243 18.16 0.72 11.98
C ALA A 243 17.46 1.15 10.70
N ASP A 244 16.66 0.24 10.15
CA ASP A 244 15.82 0.49 8.99
C ASP A 244 14.33 0.34 9.36
N PRO A 245 13.58 1.46 9.46
CA PRO A 245 12.15 1.43 9.77
C PRO A 245 11.31 0.68 8.74
N ASP A 246 11.70 0.71 7.47
CA ASP A 246 10.96 0.07 6.38
C ASP A 246 11.15 -1.45 6.45
N ALA A 247 12.39 -1.91 6.65
CA ALA A 247 12.70 -3.33 6.90
C ALA A 247 12.03 -3.84 8.18
N THR A 248 12.06 -3.06 9.26
CA THR A 248 11.38 -3.40 10.53
C THR A 248 9.87 -3.54 10.35
N ALA A 249 9.23 -2.58 9.66
CA ALA A 249 7.80 -2.63 9.40
C ALA A 249 7.42 -3.83 8.52
N LEU A 250 8.19 -4.11 7.46
CA LEU A 250 7.94 -5.24 6.57
C LEU A 250 8.21 -6.60 7.24
N ALA A 251 9.19 -6.69 8.14
CA ALA A 251 9.40 -7.87 8.98
C ALA A 251 8.20 -8.12 9.89
N VAL A 252 7.69 -7.08 10.57
CA VAL A 252 6.47 -7.17 11.38
C VAL A 252 5.27 -7.64 10.56
N ILE A 253 5.01 -7.00 9.41
CA ILE A 253 3.87 -7.34 8.54
C ILE A 253 3.93 -8.80 8.14
N ASN A 254 5.08 -9.27 7.66
CA ASN A 254 5.22 -10.63 7.16
C ASN A 254 5.24 -11.68 8.28
N LEU A 255 5.81 -11.38 9.45
CA LEU A 255 5.74 -12.27 10.61
C LEU A 255 4.29 -12.42 11.10
N VAL A 256 3.53 -11.33 11.20
CA VAL A 256 2.10 -11.40 11.57
C VAL A 256 1.31 -12.21 10.53
N GLU A 257 1.53 -11.95 9.24
CA GLU A 257 0.82 -12.59 8.14
C GLU A 257 1.30 -14.02 7.81
N SER A 258 2.45 -14.45 8.37
CA SER A 258 2.90 -15.85 8.34
C SER A 258 2.05 -16.76 9.22
N ASP A 259 1.32 -16.17 10.17
CA ASP A 259 0.57 -16.81 11.24
C ASP A 259 1.40 -17.63 12.25
N ASP A 260 2.73 -17.50 12.24
CA ASP A 260 3.59 -18.08 13.27
C ASP A 260 3.35 -17.38 14.62
N LYS A 261 2.96 -18.17 15.64
CA LYS A 261 2.69 -17.72 17.02
C LYS A 261 3.68 -18.25 18.03
N THR A 262 4.85 -18.72 17.59
CA THR A 262 5.89 -19.19 18.50
C THR A 262 6.28 -18.08 19.49
N PRO A 263 6.75 -18.44 20.71
CA PRO A 263 7.20 -17.45 21.69
C PRO A 263 8.30 -16.53 21.14
N ALA A 264 9.20 -17.07 20.30
CA ALA A 264 10.27 -16.30 19.67
C ALA A 264 9.74 -15.21 18.74
N VAL A 265 8.76 -15.54 17.87
CA VAL A 265 8.12 -14.54 17.00
C VAL A 265 7.34 -13.52 17.80
N THR A 266 6.61 -13.95 18.82
CA THR A 266 5.84 -13.04 19.68
C THR A 266 6.77 -12.04 20.39
N ALA A 267 7.88 -12.51 20.97
CA ALA A 267 8.86 -11.65 21.61
C ALA A 267 9.54 -10.68 20.62
N ALA A 268 9.82 -11.14 19.39
CA ALA A 268 10.38 -10.29 18.35
C ALA A 268 9.40 -9.20 17.91
N LEU A 269 8.12 -9.55 17.71
CA LEU A 269 7.06 -8.59 17.39
C LEU A 269 6.87 -7.57 18.52
N ASP A 270 6.95 -7.97 19.78
CA ASP A 270 6.86 -7.08 20.93
C ASP A 270 7.99 -6.04 20.96
N LYS A 271 9.23 -6.46 20.70
CA LYS A 271 10.39 -5.56 20.60
C LYS A 271 10.27 -4.61 19.41
N ALA A 272 9.90 -5.12 18.24
CA ALA A 272 9.71 -4.30 17.04
C ALA A 272 8.56 -3.29 17.23
N ARG A 273 7.48 -3.68 17.92
CA ARG A 273 6.39 -2.79 18.31
C ARG A 273 6.89 -1.62 19.15
N ALA A 274 7.59 -1.93 20.25
CA ALA A 274 8.12 -0.92 21.15
C ALA A 274 9.04 0.06 20.42
N TRP A 275 9.94 -0.47 19.57
CA TRP A 275 10.85 0.34 18.77
C TRP A 275 10.11 1.24 17.76
N LEU A 276 9.12 0.70 17.03
CA LEU A 276 8.33 1.50 16.07
C LEU A 276 7.53 2.60 16.77
N VAL A 277 6.95 2.32 17.95
CA VAL A 277 6.23 3.33 18.75
C VAL A 277 7.18 4.45 19.18
N ASP A 278 8.35 4.12 19.70
CA ASP A 278 9.37 5.10 20.11
C ASP A 278 9.85 5.94 18.92
N ARG A 279 10.03 5.31 17.76
CA ARG A 279 10.54 5.97 16.56
C ARG A 279 9.50 6.87 15.88
N GLN A 280 8.21 6.67 16.17
CA GLN A 280 7.13 7.48 15.62
C GLN A 280 7.22 8.92 16.14
N ARG A 281 7.32 9.88 15.22
CA ARG A 281 7.36 11.30 15.61
C ARG A 281 5.99 11.73 16.16
N GLY A 282 5.95 12.79 16.97
CA GLY A 282 4.68 13.38 17.45
C GLY A 282 3.69 13.79 16.34
N SER A 283 4.17 13.99 15.11
CA SER A 283 3.32 14.22 13.93
C SER A 283 2.67 12.96 13.35
N GLY A 284 3.05 11.77 13.82
CA GLY A 284 2.70 10.44 13.30
C GLY A 284 3.65 9.89 12.23
N ALA A 285 4.61 10.70 11.78
CA ALA A 285 5.48 10.35 10.65
C ALA A 285 6.65 9.47 11.06
N PHE A 286 7.05 8.59 10.14
CA PHE A 286 8.30 7.86 10.19
C PHE A 286 9.31 8.47 9.23
N ARG A 287 10.57 8.50 9.65
CA ARG A 287 11.71 8.93 8.84
C ARG A 287 12.36 7.68 8.28
N ALA A 288 12.53 7.58 6.96
CA ALA A 288 13.30 6.49 6.35
C ALA A 288 14.72 6.39 6.91
N ALA A 289 15.34 5.23 6.72
CA ALA A 289 16.75 5.02 6.99
C ALA A 289 17.66 5.94 6.16
N ALA A 290 18.94 6.00 6.55
CA ALA A 290 19.97 6.64 5.75
C ALA A 290 20.15 5.91 4.40
N PRO A 291 20.59 6.60 3.33
CA PRO A 291 20.97 8.02 3.29
C PRO A 291 19.78 8.98 3.09
N ILE A 292 18.58 8.47 2.78
CA ILE A 292 17.40 9.32 2.50
C ILE A 292 17.09 10.18 3.74
N SER A 293 17.02 9.56 4.92
CA SER A 293 16.91 10.24 6.22
C SER A 293 15.81 11.30 6.28
N LYS A 294 14.71 11.13 5.54
CA LYS A 294 13.58 12.08 5.47
C LYS A 294 12.26 11.41 5.81
N ILE A 295 11.36 12.18 6.40
CA ILE A 295 9.97 11.75 6.58
C ILE A 295 9.29 11.66 5.22
N ASN A 296 8.52 10.60 5.02
CA ASN A 296 7.84 10.34 3.76
C ASN A 296 6.61 9.43 3.95
N THR A 297 5.77 9.36 2.93
CA THR A 297 4.54 8.56 2.91
C THR A 297 4.81 7.07 2.95
N ASN A 298 5.80 6.59 2.23
CA ASN A 298 6.15 5.17 2.13
C ASN A 298 6.40 4.57 3.52
N SER A 299 7.47 5.04 4.18
CA SER A 299 7.88 4.58 5.50
C SER A 299 6.78 4.80 6.55
N THR A 300 6.06 5.93 6.46
CA THR A 300 4.97 6.22 7.42
C THR A 300 3.78 5.28 7.25
N ALA A 301 3.41 4.96 6.02
CA ALA A 301 2.25 4.12 5.74
C ALA A 301 2.49 2.67 6.12
N ILE A 302 3.65 2.10 5.76
CA ILE A 302 3.96 0.70 6.11
C ILE A 302 4.22 0.53 7.61
N ALA A 303 4.90 1.47 8.28
CA ALA A 303 5.07 1.42 9.72
C ALA A 303 3.73 1.60 10.46
N GLY A 304 2.87 2.50 9.98
CA GLY A 304 1.51 2.66 10.49
C GLY A 304 0.66 1.40 10.31
N PHE A 305 0.78 0.72 9.18
CA PHE A 305 0.09 -0.54 8.92
C PHE A 305 0.61 -1.65 9.83
N ALA A 306 1.92 -1.79 9.98
CA ALA A 306 2.56 -2.74 10.91
C ALA A 306 2.08 -2.53 12.36
N LEU A 307 2.07 -1.29 12.84
CA LEU A 307 1.54 -0.94 14.16
C LEU A 307 0.06 -1.26 14.30
N GLY A 308 -0.73 -1.05 13.24
CA GLY A 308 -2.14 -1.43 13.20
C GLY A 308 -2.33 -2.95 13.38
N LEU A 309 -1.56 -3.76 12.65
CA LEU A 309 -1.56 -5.23 12.80
C LEU A 309 -1.16 -5.67 14.21
N LEU A 310 -0.24 -4.96 14.84
CA LEU A 310 0.18 -5.14 16.24
C LEU A 310 -0.79 -4.57 17.28
N LYS A 311 -1.96 -4.05 16.84
CA LYS A 311 -3.00 -3.45 17.67
C LYS A 311 -2.59 -2.14 18.38
N GLU A 312 -1.53 -1.47 17.92
CA GLU A 312 -1.12 -0.12 18.35
C GLU A 312 -1.95 0.96 17.65
N ARG A 313 -3.24 1.03 18.01
CA ARG A 313 -4.25 1.81 17.28
C ARG A 313 -3.96 3.30 17.22
N ASP A 314 -3.55 3.89 18.34
CA ASP A 314 -3.25 5.33 18.39
C ASP A 314 -2.06 5.70 17.51
N ALA A 315 -1.06 4.81 17.45
CA ALA A 315 0.11 4.99 16.61
C ALA A 315 -0.26 4.82 15.12
N ALA A 316 -1.02 3.78 14.78
CA ALA A 316 -1.54 3.56 13.43
C ALA A 316 -2.40 4.73 12.93
N LEU A 317 -3.30 5.25 13.78
CA LEU A 317 -4.14 6.42 13.49
C LEU A 317 -3.27 7.67 13.24
N LYS A 318 -2.27 7.94 14.08
CA LYS A 318 -1.37 9.08 13.89
C LYS A 318 -0.65 9.00 12.54
N ALA A 319 -0.18 7.80 12.16
CA ALA A 319 0.44 7.58 10.86
C ALA A 319 -0.55 7.81 9.71
N ALA A 320 -1.76 7.23 9.80
CA ALA A 320 -2.81 7.41 8.80
C ALA A 320 -3.21 8.88 8.62
N LEU A 321 -3.29 9.67 9.71
CA LEU A 321 -3.53 11.11 9.63
C LEU A 321 -2.40 11.87 8.94
N TRP A 322 -1.14 11.44 9.13
CA TRP A 322 -0.02 12.04 8.43
C TRP A 322 -0.07 11.71 6.93
N VAL A 323 -0.34 10.45 6.56
CA VAL A 323 -0.51 10.01 5.18
C VAL A 323 -1.68 10.72 4.50
N ARG A 324 -2.84 10.80 5.15
CA ARG A 324 -4.03 11.51 4.65
C ARG A 324 -3.76 12.98 4.33
N LYS A 325 -2.86 13.65 5.07
CA LYS A 325 -2.47 15.04 4.77
C LYS A 325 -1.72 15.19 3.45
N ASN A 326 -1.07 14.12 2.96
CA ASN A 326 -0.36 14.08 1.68
C ASN A 326 -1.24 13.54 0.54
N GLN A 327 -2.51 13.20 0.79
CA GLN A 327 -3.51 12.90 -0.22
C GLN A 327 -4.29 14.19 -0.57
N PRO A 328 -3.90 14.95 -1.61
CA PRO A 328 -4.67 16.10 -2.05
C PRO A 328 -6.07 15.66 -2.49
N VAL A 329 -7.09 16.19 -1.82
CA VAL A 329 -8.48 16.08 -2.27
C VAL A 329 -8.96 17.50 -2.58
N ASP A 330 -8.87 17.86 -3.85
CA ASP A 330 -9.29 19.17 -4.36
C ASP A 330 -10.56 19.00 -5.21
N LYS A 331 -11.68 19.56 -4.76
CA LYS A 331 -12.98 19.47 -5.43
C LYS A 331 -13.60 20.85 -5.66
N TYR A 332 -14.50 20.89 -6.64
CA TYR A 332 -15.33 22.05 -6.99
C TYR A 332 -14.55 23.36 -7.24
N ARG A 333 -14.77 24.45 -6.49
CA ARG A 333 -14.05 25.72 -6.67
C ARG A 333 -12.65 25.67 -6.06
N CYS A 334 -12.38 24.69 -5.20
CA CYS A 334 -11.08 24.42 -4.63
C CYS A 334 -10.22 23.50 -5.52
N ARG A 335 -10.60 23.27 -6.78
CA ARG A 335 -9.82 22.48 -7.72
C ARG A 335 -8.42 23.05 -7.91
N THR A 336 -7.47 22.14 -8.05
CA THR A 336 -6.09 22.38 -8.48
C THR A 336 -5.82 21.52 -9.72
N ALA A 337 -4.62 21.60 -10.30
CA ALA A 337 -4.23 20.69 -11.36
C ALA A 337 -4.17 19.21 -10.89
N LEU A 338 -4.08 18.96 -9.57
CA LEU A 338 -4.15 17.63 -8.96
C LEU A 338 -5.57 17.04 -8.94
N THR A 339 -6.61 17.81 -9.32
CA THR A 339 -7.99 17.28 -9.40
C THR A 339 -8.08 16.07 -10.33
N LYS A 340 -7.30 16.07 -11.43
CA LYS A 340 -7.22 14.96 -12.39
C LYS A 340 -6.64 13.68 -11.79
N ASP A 341 -5.91 13.82 -10.69
CA ASP A 341 -5.21 12.76 -9.95
C ASP A 341 -5.83 12.59 -8.55
N THR A 342 -7.15 12.78 -8.43
CA THR A 342 -7.85 12.58 -7.14
C THR A 342 -7.56 11.16 -6.65
N GLY A 343 -7.05 11.06 -5.42
CA GLY A 343 -6.74 9.78 -4.77
C GLY A 343 -5.24 9.51 -4.67
N ALA A 344 -4.44 10.05 -5.59
CA ALA A 344 -2.99 9.97 -5.55
C ALA A 344 -2.46 10.51 -4.21
N VAL A 345 -1.48 9.83 -3.64
CA VAL A 345 -0.83 10.24 -2.39
C VAL A 345 0.61 10.61 -2.69
N ALA A 346 0.96 11.84 -2.32
CA ALA A 346 2.30 12.34 -2.57
C ALA A 346 3.30 11.69 -1.62
N TYR A 347 4.52 11.45 -2.09
CA TYR A 347 5.61 10.97 -1.24
C TYR A 347 5.87 11.91 -0.05
N ARG A 348 5.75 13.23 -0.29
CA ARG A 348 5.91 14.28 0.72
C ARG A 348 5.05 15.51 0.40
N ARG A 349 4.81 16.34 1.41
CA ARG A 349 3.97 17.54 1.29
C ARG A 349 4.47 18.58 0.27
N ASP A 350 5.77 18.70 0.09
CA ASP A 350 6.36 19.60 -0.92
C ASP A 350 6.01 19.17 -2.35
N ARG A 351 5.81 17.87 -2.61
CA ARG A 351 5.34 17.36 -3.90
C ARG A 351 3.91 17.79 -4.19
N VAL A 352 3.02 17.76 -3.18
CA VAL A 352 1.66 18.31 -3.32
C VAL A 352 1.70 19.79 -3.74
N LYS A 353 2.58 20.58 -3.12
CA LYS A 353 2.70 22.01 -3.45
C LYS A 353 3.21 22.22 -4.88
N ALA A 354 4.25 21.49 -5.28
CA ALA A 354 4.84 21.61 -6.62
C ALA A 354 3.84 21.23 -7.72
N SER A 355 3.01 20.20 -7.48
CA SER A 355 2.03 19.72 -8.46
C SER A 355 0.68 20.44 -8.43
N ALA A 356 0.45 21.37 -7.51
CA ALA A 356 -0.86 22.03 -7.38
C ALA A 356 -1.25 22.87 -8.61
N THR A 357 -0.27 23.43 -9.33
CA THR A 357 -0.52 24.30 -10.50
C THR A 357 -0.44 23.56 -11.83
N THR A 358 0.43 22.56 -11.95
CA THR A 358 0.72 21.86 -13.21
C THR A 358 0.25 20.40 -13.24
N GLY A 359 -0.08 19.83 -12.08
CA GLY A 359 -0.44 18.42 -11.91
C GLY A 359 0.79 17.56 -11.60
N ILE A 360 0.60 16.23 -11.55
CA ILE A 360 1.74 15.31 -11.43
C ILE A 360 2.44 15.22 -12.79
N PRO A 361 3.71 15.63 -12.91
CA PRO A 361 4.44 15.51 -14.16
C PRO A 361 4.88 14.05 -14.39
N THR A 362 5.15 13.68 -15.64
CA THR A 362 5.43 12.30 -16.06
C THR A 362 6.62 11.71 -15.31
N GLU A 363 7.72 12.47 -15.20
CA GLU A 363 8.95 12.08 -14.52
C GLU A 363 8.79 11.86 -13.00
N ALA A 364 7.73 12.41 -12.40
CA ALA A 364 7.42 12.20 -10.99
C ALA A 364 6.34 11.12 -10.79
N ARG A 365 5.70 10.62 -11.86
CA ARG A 365 4.52 9.74 -11.75
C ARG A 365 4.83 8.47 -10.98
N ASP A 366 6.00 7.88 -11.19
CA ASP A 366 6.46 6.69 -10.47
C ASP A 366 6.56 6.92 -8.95
N GLU A 367 7.08 8.08 -8.51
CA GLU A 367 7.16 8.46 -7.09
C GLU A 367 5.76 8.45 -6.44
N TRP A 368 4.75 8.94 -7.16
CA TRP A 368 3.36 8.95 -6.69
C TRP A 368 2.72 7.56 -6.73
N ARG A 369 3.03 6.72 -7.72
CA ARG A 369 2.54 5.33 -7.78
C ARG A 369 3.03 4.52 -6.59
N ARG A 370 4.34 4.56 -6.30
CA ARG A 370 4.94 3.87 -5.15
C ARG A 370 4.38 4.39 -3.82
N ALA A 371 4.27 5.71 -3.68
CA ALA A 371 3.70 6.30 -2.48
C ALA A 371 2.24 5.94 -2.28
N THR A 372 1.44 5.92 -3.35
CA THR A 372 0.02 5.58 -3.27
C THR A 372 -0.19 4.10 -2.95
N ALA A 373 0.60 3.19 -3.54
CA ALA A 373 0.53 1.75 -3.26
C ALA A 373 0.71 1.45 -1.76
N GLN A 374 1.71 2.06 -1.13
CA GLN A 374 1.92 1.90 0.31
C GLN A 374 0.90 2.69 1.15
N ALA A 375 0.50 3.89 0.69
CA ALA A 375 -0.48 4.72 1.39
C ALA A 375 -1.84 4.03 1.55
N VAL A 376 -2.29 3.26 0.54
CA VAL A 376 -3.54 2.48 0.64
C VAL A 376 -3.56 1.63 1.91
N LEU A 377 -2.45 0.96 2.25
CA LEU A 377 -2.34 0.14 3.46
C LEU A 377 -2.52 0.97 4.73
N GLY A 378 -1.78 2.07 4.87
CA GLY A 378 -1.83 2.93 6.05
C GLY A 378 -3.15 3.68 6.22
N LEU A 379 -3.78 4.11 5.11
CA LEU A 379 -5.03 4.86 5.11
C LEU A 379 -6.23 4.05 5.60
N GLN A 380 -6.12 2.73 5.67
CA GLN A 380 -7.12 1.86 6.28
C GLN A 380 -7.39 2.15 7.76
N PHE A 381 -6.46 2.84 8.43
CA PHE A 381 -6.58 3.27 9.83
C PHE A 381 -6.93 4.76 9.95
N ALA A 382 -7.31 5.42 8.86
CA ALA A 382 -7.80 6.79 8.92
C ALA A 382 -9.10 6.83 9.75
N PRO A 383 -9.23 7.74 10.73
CA PRO A 383 -10.43 7.79 11.56
C PRO A 383 -11.59 8.43 10.80
N ALA A 384 -12.80 7.91 11.02
CA ALA A 384 -14.04 8.53 10.57
C ALA A 384 -14.36 9.80 11.36
N SER A 385 -15.25 10.60 10.79
CA SER A 385 -15.94 11.64 11.54
C SER A 385 -16.87 11.01 12.59
N LYS A 386 -17.02 11.69 13.74
CA LYS A 386 -18.00 11.34 14.76
C LYS A 386 -19.40 11.88 14.44
N ASP A 387 -19.47 12.94 13.63
CA ASP A 387 -20.69 13.61 13.24
C ASP A 387 -20.97 13.39 11.74
N LYS A 388 -22.23 13.51 11.34
CA LYS A 388 -22.61 13.61 9.93
C LYS A 388 -22.12 14.93 9.33
N LEU A 389 -21.72 14.92 8.05
CA LEU A 389 -21.34 16.14 7.35
C LEU A 389 -22.52 17.13 7.33
N GLU A 390 -22.27 18.32 7.87
CA GLU A 390 -23.26 19.40 7.91
C GLU A 390 -22.57 20.75 7.71
N VAL A 391 -23.27 21.68 7.05
CA VAL A 391 -22.88 23.09 7.01
C VAL A 391 -24.05 23.94 7.46
N VAL A 392 -23.78 24.93 8.32
CA VAL A 392 -24.78 25.86 8.86
C VAL A 392 -24.29 27.29 8.70
N SER A 393 -25.11 28.15 8.11
CA SER A 393 -24.91 29.60 8.18
C SER A 393 -25.34 30.11 9.54
N VAL A 394 -24.51 30.90 10.24
CA VAL A 394 -24.91 31.44 11.55
C VAL A 394 -26.03 32.48 11.45
N ARG A 395 -26.35 32.95 10.24
CA ARG A 395 -27.46 33.87 9.96
C ARG A 395 -28.35 33.32 8.86
N LYS A 396 -29.66 33.59 8.96
CA LYS A 396 -30.65 33.28 7.92
C LYS A 396 -30.70 34.34 6.81
N SER A 397 -30.16 35.54 7.05
CA SER A 397 -30.04 36.61 6.06
C SER A 397 -28.84 37.53 6.31
N ALA A 398 -28.35 38.20 5.27
CA ALA A 398 -27.24 39.15 5.33
C ALA A 398 -27.20 40.08 4.11
N ARG A 399 -26.40 41.15 4.18
CA ARG A 399 -26.24 42.10 3.06
C ARG A 399 -25.29 41.58 1.99
N ALA A 400 -25.45 42.04 0.75
CA ALA A 400 -24.50 41.84 -0.33
C ALA A 400 -23.10 42.34 0.11
N GLY A 401 -22.06 41.59 -0.21
CA GLY A 401 -20.68 41.90 0.20
C GLY A 401 -20.36 41.62 1.67
N GLU A 402 -21.36 41.28 2.50
CA GLU A 402 -21.11 40.93 3.90
C GLU A 402 -20.39 39.58 4.04
N ARG A 403 -19.46 39.48 5.00
CA ARG A 403 -18.76 38.23 5.32
C ARG A 403 -19.49 37.43 6.40
N VAL A 404 -20.30 36.47 5.99
CA VAL A 404 -21.09 35.60 6.89
C VAL A 404 -20.28 34.39 7.35
N GLN A 405 -20.40 34.05 8.64
CA GLN A 405 -19.81 32.84 9.19
C GLN A 405 -20.64 31.60 8.82
N PHE A 406 -19.94 30.57 8.36
CA PHE A 406 -20.42 29.22 8.15
C PHE A 406 -19.69 28.29 9.13
N ARG A 407 -20.46 27.37 9.73
CA ARG A 407 -19.97 26.31 10.62
C ARG A 407 -20.08 25.00 9.85
N VAL A 408 -18.96 24.27 9.75
CA VAL A 408 -18.89 22.96 9.11
C VAL A 408 -18.65 21.92 10.20
N PHE A 409 -19.48 20.89 10.23
CA PHE A 409 -19.42 19.73 11.12
C PHE A 409 -19.15 18.48 10.29
N GLY A 410 -18.76 17.40 10.95
CA GLY A 410 -18.72 16.10 10.30
C GLY A 410 -17.56 15.85 9.34
N LEU A 411 -16.51 16.68 9.38
CA LEU A 411 -15.28 16.41 8.60
C LEU A 411 -14.35 15.51 9.41
N ALA A 412 -13.97 14.39 8.81
CA ALA A 412 -13.05 13.45 9.42
C ALA A 412 -11.67 14.11 9.62
N PRO A 413 -10.91 13.73 10.66
CA PRO A 413 -9.61 14.33 10.92
C PRO A 413 -8.67 14.31 9.71
N SER A 414 -8.13 15.48 9.36
CA SER A 414 -7.29 15.72 8.16
C SER A 414 -7.96 15.52 6.79
N GLU A 415 -9.27 15.23 6.75
CA GLU A 415 -10.06 15.29 5.53
C GLU A 415 -10.03 16.70 4.94
N SER A 416 -9.93 16.81 3.61
CA SER A 416 -9.99 18.09 2.92
C SER A 416 -11.38 18.29 2.31
N ALA A 417 -11.92 19.49 2.46
CA ALA A 417 -13.20 19.86 1.86
C ALA A 417 -13.17 21.28 1.30
N CYS A 418 -14.06 21.54 0.34
CA CYS A 418 -14.28 22.87 -0.21
C CYS A 418 -15.56 23.48 0.34
N LEU A 419 -15.45 24.55 1.12
CA LEU A 419 -16.58 25.33 1.60
C LEU A 419 -16.76 26.56 0.72
N GLN A 420 -17.98 26.85 0.29
CA GLN A 420 -18.23 27.92 -0.66
C GLN A 420 -19.63 28.51 -0.62
N VAL A 421 -19.75 29.69 -1.23
CA VAL A 421 -20.97 30.35 -1.67
C VAL A 421 -20.70 30.90 -3.08
N LYS A 422 -21.72 31.28 -3.84
CA LYS A 422 -21.49 31.88 -5.16
C LYS A 422 -20.54 33.09 -5.03
N GLY A 423 -19.39 33.03 -5.69
CA GLY A 423 -18.40 34.11 -5.74
C GLY A 423 -17.28 34.06 -4.70
N ASP A 424 -17.38 33.22 -3.65
CA ASP A 424 -16.33 33.08 -2.63
C ASP A 424 -16.21 31.63 -2.13
N PHE A 425 -14.99 31.18 -1.85
CA PHE A 425 -14.71 29.83 -1.40
C PHE A 425 -13.46 29.74 -0.54
N VAL A 426 -13.37 28.68 0.26
CA VAL A 426 -12.22 28.41 1.11
C VAL A 426 -12.02 26.91 1.29
N ARG A 427 -10.76 26.47 1.25
CA ARG A 427 -10.38 25.11 1.64
C ARG A 427 -10.47 24.98 3.16
N VAL A 428 -11.12 23.93 3.64
CA VAL A 428 -11.18 23.58 5.06
C VAL A 428 -10.62 22.17 5.25
N LYS A 429 -10.09 21.92 6.45
CA LYS A 429 -9.61 20.58 6.83
C LYS A 429 -10.18 20.18 8.18
N GLY A 430 -10.62 18.93 8.27
CA GLY A 430 -11.09 18.32 9.52
C GLY A 430 -10.04 18.41 10.63
N LYS A 431 -10.47 18.81 11.83
CA LYS A 431 -9.59 18.92 12.99
C LYS A 431 -9.37 17.54 13.62
N ARG A 432 -8.24 17.36 14.31
CA ARG A 432 -7.98 16.13 15.07
C ARG A 432 -9.00 15.89 16.18
N SER A 433 -9.52 16.95 16.80
CA SER A 433 -10.56 16.86 17.83
C SER A 433 -11.93 16.45 17.30
N GLY A 434 -12.16 16.58 15.99
CA GLY A 434 -13.51 16.47 15.40
C GLY A 434 -14.35 17.75 15.53
N ASP A 435 -13.84 18.80 16.20
CA ASP A 435 -14.63 20.03 16.38
C ASP A 435 -15.00 20.69 15.06
N LYS A 436 -16.14 21.39 15.09
CA LYS A 436 -16.58 22.24 13.98
C LYS A 436 -15.50 23.21 13.49
N ILE A 437 -15.53 23.46 12.19
CA ILE A 437 -14.70 24.47 11.53
C ILE A 437 -15.56 25.69 11.23
N VAL A 438 -15.06 26.86 11.59
CA VAL A 438 -15.75 28.13 11.36
C VAL A 438 -14.98 28.93 10.33
N ARG A 439 -15.64 29.38 9.27
CA ARG A 439 -15.07 30.24 8.23
C ARG A 439 -16.05 31.32 7.82
N LYS A 440 -15.52 32.48 7.42
CA LYS A 440 -16.31 33.56 6.86
C LYS A 440 -16.21 33.55 5.34
N LEU A 441 -17.35 33.59 4.65
CA LEU A 441 -17.41 33.78 3.21
C LEU A 441 -18.19 35.06 2.88
N GLN A 442 -17.73 35.78 1.88
CA GLN A 442 -18.36 36.97 1.36
C GLN A 442 -19.57 36.61 0.51
N LEU A 443 -20.69 37.27 0.78
CA LEU A 443 -21.92 37.04 0.03
C LEU A 443 -21.90 37.81 -1.29
N PRO A 444 -22.36 37.19 -2.38
CA PRO A 444 -22.45 37.85 -3.68
C PRO A 444 -23.53 38.93 -3.68
N ALA A 445 -23.49 39.82 -4.66
CA ALA A 445 -24.56 40.77 -4.89
C ALA A 445 -25.92 40.12 -5.22
N GLY A 446 -27.00 40.87 -4.99
CA GLY A 446 -28.35 40.57 -5.44
C GLY A 446 -29.32 40.10 -4.36
N ASN A 447 -30.58 40.51 -4.51
CA ASN A 447 -31.71 40.17 -3.64
C ASN A 447 -32.25 38.76 -3.91
N GLN A 448 -31.55 37.72 -3.44
CA GLN A 448 -32.00 36.33 -3.65
C GLN A 448 -31.47 35.37 -2.59
N ARG A 449 -32.06 34.17 -2.54
CA ARG A 449 -31.56 33.08 -1.70
C ARG A 449 -30.24 32.55 -2.27
N ARG A 450 -29.23 32.38 -1.41
CA ARG A 450 -27.93 31.78 -1.73
C ARG A 450 -27.75 30.47 -0.99
N VAL A 451 -26.98 29.57 -1.60
CA VAL A 451 -26.63 28.28 -1.03
C VAL A 451 -25.16 28.33 -0.60
N GLY A 452 -24.91 28.03 0.67
CA GLY A 452 -23.60 27.63 1.16
C GLY A 452 -23.46 26.11 1.00
N LEU A 453 -22.35 25.66 0.42
CA LEU A 453 -22.07 24.24 0.18
C LEU A 453 -20.72 23.89 0.80
N VAL A 454 -20.64 22.73 1.44
CA VAL A 454 -19.37 22.04 1.70
C VAL A 454 -19.34 20.74 0.91
N LYS A 455 -18.20 20.42 0.30
CA LYS A 455 -18.01 19.19 -0.49
C LYS A 455 -16.68 18.52 -0.15
N THR A 456 -16.72 17.21 0.09
CA THR A 456 -15.55 16.34 0.32
C THR A 456 -15.26 15.51 -0.95
N SER A 457 -14.46 14.45 -0.83
CA SER A 457 -14.22 13.47 -1.91
C SER A 457 -15.49 12.77 -2.39
N ASP A 458 -16.41 12.52 -1.47
CA ASP A 458 -17.46 11.51 -1.53
C ASP A 458 -18.81 11.99 -0.96
N ASP A 459 -18.85 13.14 -0.29
CA ASP A 459 -20.06 13.69 0.33
C ASP A 459 -20.21 15.21 0.09
N GLU A 460 -21.43 15.72 0.28
CA GLU A 460 -21.72 17.16 0.28
C GLU A 460 -22.88 17.54 1.22
N ALA A 461 -22.76 18.72 1.83
CA ALA A 461 -23.82 19.30 2.65
C ALA A 461 -24.13 20.74 2.23
N ARG A 462 -25.39 21.14 2.40
CA ARG A 462 -25.93 22.43 1.92
C ARG A 462 -26.68 23.17 3.02
N THR A 463 -26.55 24.49 3.01
CA THR A 463 -27.38 25.43 3.79
C THR A 463 -27.85 26.57 2.89
N SER A 464 -28.95 27.25 3.26
CA SER A 464 -29.41 28.42 2.52
C SER A 464 -29.53 29.67 3.41
N LEU A 465 -29.32 30.83 2.83
CA LEU A 465 -29.53 32.14 3.46
C LEU A 465 -30.05 33.16 2.44
N ARG A 466 -30.79 34.17 2.89
CA ARG A 466 -31.32 35.25 2.03
C ARG A 466 -30.32 36.41 1.96
N VAL A 467 -29.94 36.81 0.75
CA VAL A 467 -29.10 38.00 0.53
C VAL A 467 -29.98 39.18 0.16
N ARG A 468 -29.67 40.35 0.72
CA ARG A 468 -30.31 41.63 0.43
C ARG A 468 -29.24 42.64 0.01
N ASN A 469 -29.53 43.54 -0.92
CA ASN A 469 -28.63 44.63 -1.29
C ASN A 469 -28.48 45.63 -0.13
#